data_AF-A0A936WS94-F1
#
_entry.id   AF-A0A936WS94-F1
#
_cell.length_a   1.000
_cell.length_b   1.000
_cell.length_c   1.000
_cell.angle_alpha   90.00
_cell.angle_beta   90.00
_cell.angle_gamma   90.00
#
_symmetry.space_group_name_H-M   'P 1'
#
loop_
_entity.id
_entity.type
_entity.pdbx_description
1 polymer ?
#
loop_
_entity_poly.entity_id
_entity_poly.type
_entity_poly.pdbx_seq_one_letter_code
_entity_poly.pdbx_strand_id
1 'polypeptide(L)'
;MKRTEASDDAAFRVLQALGDLYSTSAVGSRPEGGRDFIVDLSKLLGAANCRDGDDRAEAEACLRSLHGSLLFLEGPRRDPGIIHRVRVKREQESVLFTRIGGRSPSQQRQALSDQFGVAASYVVPERWRVQWLSWCASKRKAALEGLAVGPFDKVATDENEEVLLLLPKLLAWEGESLVRFVSCVLCGNSKRLEELTTRDKEGPHAGQLRGKLGRLLEEVTGGQVRCLNDIGILHNPRSVLLHGPLVLEFGEGRLDLNLLESPIRLGLLDVKRAQAISSTADKCLTVENETTFHELAKLHSGVLLICTSYPGRATLALMERLPKEMQFWHFGDSDEAGFDIHRVLRERTARAIEPLHMERGRVPFEQEALGRPALACWPFYKLNRE
;
A
#
# COMPACT_ATOMS: atom_id res chain seq x y z
N MET A 1 -23.55 -30.33 18.93
CA MET A 1 -24.48 -29.19 18.70
C MET A 1 -24.89 -29.23 17.24
N LYS A 2 -26.17 -29.52 17.00
CA LYS A 2 -26.79 -29.92 15.75
C LYS A 2 -26.89 -28.72 14.78
N ARG A 3 -26.05 -28.66 13.73
CA ARG A 3 -26.36 -27.93 12.49
C ARG A 3 -27.29 -28.87 11.71
N THR A 4 -28.58 -28.58 11.65
CA THR A 4 -29.60 -29.52 11.14
C THR A 4 -30.45 -28.86 10.05
N GLU A 5 -30.35 -29.42 8.85
CA GLU A 5 -31.41 -29.60 7.82
C GLU A 5 -32.10 -28.38 7.16
N ALA A 6 -31.83 -27.13 7.53
CA ALA A 6 -32.50 -25.97 6.88
C ALA A 6 -31.92 -25.57 5.50
N SER A 7 -30.85 -26.21 5.01
CA SER A 7 -30.07 -25.74 3.84
C SER A 7 -30.42 -26.42 2.50
N ASP A 8 -31.30 -27.43 2.49
CA ASP A 8 -31.60 -28.23 1.28
C ASP A 8 -32.97 -27.96 0.65
N ASP A 9 -33.79 -27.09 1.25
CA ASP A 9 -35.12 -26.74 0.74
C ASP A 9 -35.02 -25.83 -0.50
N ALA A 10 -35.64 -26.23 -1.62
CA ALA A 10 -35.68 -25.45 -2.85
C ALA A 10 -36.35 -24.08 -2.64
N ALA A 11 -37.29 -23.96 -1.69
CA ALA A 11 -37.93 -22.71 -1.31
C ALA A 11 -36.94 -21.73 -0.66
N PHE A 12 -35.99 -22.20 0.14
CA PHE A 12 -34.94 -21.36 0.73
C PHE A 12 -33.90 -20.96 -0.33
N ARG A 13 -33.44 -21.92 -1.15
CA ARG A 13 -32.45 -21.66 -2.22
C ARG A 13 -32.92 -20.61 -3.22
N VAL A 14 -34.20 -20.63 -3.62
CA VAL A 14 -34.74 -19.62 -4.56
C VAL A 14 -34.79 -18.22 -3.94
N LEU A 15 -35.07 -18.09 -2.65
CA LEU A 15 -35.05 -16.81 -1.94
C LEU A 15 -33.62 -16.29 -1.71
N GLN A 16 -32.69 -17.18 -1.37
CA GLN A 16 -31.26 -16.87 -1.27
C GLN A 16 -30.74 -16.31 -2.61
N ALA A 17 -31.00 -17.02 -3.71
CA ALA A 17 -30.60 -16.59 -5.05
C ALA A 17 -31.24 -15.25 -5.45
N LEU A 18 -32.50 -15.01 -5.04
CA LEU A 18 -33.16 -13.72 -5.25
C LEU A 18 -32.45 -12.58 -4.52
N GLY A 19 -32.04 -12.81 -3.26
CA GLY A 19 -31.27 -11.85 -2.46
C GLY A 19 -29.87 -11.56 -3.03
N ASP A 20 -29.15 -12.58 -3.51
CA ASP A 20 -27.82 -12.42 -4.10
C ASP A 20 -27.87 -11.63 -5.42
N LEU A 21 -28.84 -11.95 -6.27
CA LEU A 21 -29.08 -11.21 -7.52
C LEU A 21 -29.55 -9.78 -7.24
N TYR A 22 -30.33 -9.56 -6.18
CA TYR A 22 -30.70 -8.22 -5.73
C TYR A 22 -29.46 -7.42 -5.34
N SER A 23 -28.60 -7.98 -4.49
CA SER A 23 -27.40 -7.32 -3.95
C SER A 23 -26.42 -6.87 -5.03
N THR A 24 -26.23 -7.71 -6.05
CA THR A 24 -25.33 -7.44 -7.19
C THR A 24 -25.93 -6.55 -8.26
N SER A 25 -27.23 -6.29 -8.20
CA SER A 25 -27.92 -5.41 -9.14
C SER A 25 -27.62 -3.93 -8.90
N ALA A 26 -27.90 -3.08 -9.89
CA ALA A 26 -27.84 -1.63 -9.72
C ALA A 26 -28.77 -1.11 -8.61
N VAL A 27 -29.92 -1.78 -8.40
CA VAL A 27 -30.91 -1.43 -7.37
C VAL A 27 -30.36 -1.72 -5.96
N GLY A 28 -29.71 -2.87 -5.77
CA GLY A 28 -29.07 -3.20 -4.49
C GLY A 28 -27.79 -2.41 -4.25
N SER A 29 -27.03 -2.10 -5.30
CA SER A 29 -25.72 -1.45 -5.19
C SER A 29 -25.78 0.05 -4.95
N ARG A 30 -26.87 0.75 -5.33
CA ARG A 30 -26.97 2.22 -5.21
C ARG A 30 -28.32 2.64 -4.64
N PRO A 31 -28.37 3.65 -3.76
CA PRO A 31 -29.64 4.15 -3.27
C PRO A 31 -30.41 4.95 -4.32
N GLU A 32 -29.76 5.48 -5.35
CA GLU A 32 -30.44 6.25 -6.40
C GLU A 32 -30.86 5.35 -7.56
N GLY A 33 -32.12 4.95 -7.50
CA GLY A 33 -32.74 4.06 -8.46
C GLY A 33 -34.07 3.63 -7.89
N GLY A 34 -35.08 4.51 -7.95
CA GLY A 34 -36.47 4.23 -7.53
C GLY A 34 -37.17 3.17 -8.40
N ARG A 35 -36.41 2.22 -8.96
CA ARG A 35 -36.90 1.13 -9.78
C ARG A 35 -36.94 -0.12 -8.91
N ASP A 36 -38.02 -0.88 -9.08
CA ASP A 36 -38.13 -2.21 -8.51
C ASP A 36 -37.02 -3.11 -9.07
N PHE A 37 -36.56 -4.06 -8.27
CA PHE A 37 -35.68 -5.11 -8.76
C PHE A 37 -36.52 -6.12 -9.55
N ILE A 38 -36.15 -6.37 -10.80
CA ILE A 38 -36.85 -7.32 -11.68
C ILE A 38 -35.83 -8.33 -12.19
N VAL A 39 -36.18 -9.61 -12.12
CA VAL A 39 -35.36 -10.71 -12.62
C VAL A 39 -36.22 -11.73 -13.37
N ASP A 40 -35.70 -12.27 -14.47
CA ASP A 40 -36.35 -13.35 -15.19
C ASP A 40 -36.36 -14.64 -14.36
N LEU A 41 -37.49 -15.35 -14.34
CA LEU A 41 -37.64 -16.58 -13.56
C LEU A 41 -36.59 -17.62 -13.94
N SER A 42 -36.29 -17.79 -15.23
CA SER A 42 -35.28 -18.73 -15.69
C SER A 42 -33.89 -18.42 -15.12
N LYS A 43 -33.52 -17.14 -15.06
CA LYS A 43 -32.25 -16.70 -14.45
C LYS A 43 -32.24 -16.97 -12.94
N LEU A 44 -33.35 -16.68 -12.25
CA LEU A 44 -33.49 -16.91 -10.82
C LEU A 44 -33.40 -18.40 -10.45
N LEU A 45 -34.19 -19.25 -11.12
CA LEU A 45 -34.15 -20.70 -10.93
C LEU A 45 -32.78 -21.28 -11.29
N GLY A 46 -32.14 -20.72 -12.31
CA GLY A 46 -30.77 -21.10 -12.70
C GLY A 46 -29.74 -20.79 -11.63
N ALA A 47 -29.86 -19.65 -10.93
CA ALA A 47 -28.99 -19.27 -9.82
C ALA A 47 -29.28 -20.08 -8.54
N ALA A 48 -30.54 -20.48 -8.33
CA ALA A 48 -30.98 -21.32 -7.22
C ALA A 48 -30.71 -22.82 -7.39
N ASN A 49 -30.29 -23.24 -8.59
CA ASN A 49 -30.18 -24.64 -9.00
C ASN A 49 -31.51 -25.42 -8.96
N CYS A 50 -32.63 -24.77 -9.32
CA CYS A 50 -33.99 -25.34 -9.31
C CYS A 50 -34.63 -25.28 -10.71
N ARG A 51 -33.94 -25.81 -11.74
CA ARG A 51 -34.34 -25.59 -13.15
C ARG A 51 -35.50 -26.48 -13.60
N ASP A 52 -35.62 -27.67 -13.02
CA ASP A 52 -36.54 -28.75 -13.40
C ASP A 52 -36.96 -29.61 -12.18
N GLY A 53 -37.87 -30.56 -12.42
CA GLY A 53 -38.34 -31.52 -11.42
C GLY A 53 -39.09 -30.92 -10.24
N ASP A 54 -39.03 -31.61 -9.10
CA ASP A 54 -39.72 -31.24 -7.85
C ASP A 54 -39.16 -29.94 -7.27
N ASP A 55 -37.85 -29.72 -7.36
CA ASP A 55 -37.17 -28.50 -6.91
C ASP A 55 -37.74 -27.25 -7.61
N ARG A 56 -38.01 -27.35 -8.92
CA ARG A 56 -38.66 -26.26 -9.65
C ARG A 56 -40.08 -26.03 -9.14
N ALA A 57 -40.86 -27.10 -8.98
CA ALA A 57 -42.24 -26.99 -8.54
C ALA A 57 -42.34 -26.35 -7.14
N GLU A 58 -41.46 -26.75 -6.23
CA GLU A 58 -41.35 -26.20 -4.88
C GLU A 58 -40.89 -24.73 -4.90
N ALA A 59 -39.88 -24.39 -5.70
CA ALA A 59 -39.43 -23.01 -5.86
C ALA A 59 -40.55 -22.11 -6.42
N GLU A 60 -41.29 -22.55 -7.44
CA GLU A 60 -42.42 -21.78 -7.97
C GLU A 60 -43.59 -21.70 -6.98
N ALA A 61 -43.88 -22.75 -6.22
CA ALA A 61 -44.90 -22.73 -5.17
C ALA A 61 -44.54 -21.74 -4.06
N CYS A 62 -43.27 -21.71 -3.63
CA CYS A 62 -42.73 -20.71 -2.72
C CYS A 62 -42.96 -19.29 -3.27
N LEU A 63 -42.55 -19.01 -4.51
CA LEU A 63 -42.74 -17.70 -5.15
C LEU A 63 -44.22 -17.30 -5.25
N ARG A 64 -45.13 -18.24 -5.57
CA ARG A 64 -46.59 -18.00 -5.61
C ARG A 64 -47.13 -17.66 -4.22
N SER A 65 -46.68 -18.35 -3.17
CA SER A 65 -47.11 -18.06 -1.79
C SER A 65 -46.71 -16.64 -1.31
N LEU A 66 -45.69 -16.05 -1.94
CA LEU A 66 -45.13 -14.73 -1.60
C LEU A 66 -45.62 -13.61 -2.52
N HIS A 67 -46.44 -13.96 -3.52
CA HIS A 67 -47.02 -13.01 -4.43
C HIS A 67 -47.96 -12.04 -3.70
N GLY A 68 -47.74 -10.74 -3.90
CA GLY A 68 -48.53 -9.66 -3.30
C GLY A 68 -48.11 -9.27 -1.88
N SER A 69 -47.33 -10.10 -1.18
CA SER A 69 -46.81 -9.80 0.16
C SER A 69 -45.35 -9.34 0.14
N LEU A 70 -44.45 -10.12 -0.47
CA LEU A 70 -43.02 -9.80 -0.56
C LEU A 70 -42.60 -9.42 -1.98
N LEU A 71 -43.20 -10.07 -2.99
CA LEU A 71 -42.82 -9.93 -4.38
C LEU A 71 -44.05 -9.94 -5.29
N PHE A 72 -43.85 -9.54 -6.55
CA PHE A 72 -44.85 -9.59 -7.60
C PHE A 72 -44.37 -10.51 -8.71
N LEU A 73 -45.26 -11.36 -9.21
CA LEU A 73 -45.02 -12.28 -10.30
C LEU A 73 -45.62 -11.66 -11.54
N GLU A 74 -44.84 -11.60 -12.62
CA GLU A 74 -45.28 -11.07 -13.90
C GLU A 74 -45.34 -12.18 -14.94
N GLY A 75 -46.44 -12.20 -15.69
CA GLY A 75 -46.69 -13.18 -16.74
C GLY A 75 -47.71 -12.68 -17.77
N PRO A 76 -48.07 -13.53 -18.76
CA PRO A 76 -49.06 -13.21 -19.77
C PRO A 76 -50.45 -12.99 -19.16
N ARG A 77 -51.16 -11.91 -19.55
CA ARG A 77 -52.53 -11.62 -19.05
C ARG A 77 -53.54 -12.75 -19.32
N ARG A 78 -53.30 -13.55 -20.36
CA ARG A 78 -54.19 -14.63 -20.81
C ARG A 78 -53.93 -15.96 -20.08
N ASP A 79 -52.79 -16.10 -19.40
CA ASP A 79 -52.44 -17.28 -18.63
C ASP A 79 -51.70 -16.88 -17.34
N PRO A 80 -52.45 -16.63 -16.25
CA PRO A 80 -51.89 -16.24 -14.96
C PRO A 80 -51.02 -17.33 -14.31
N GLY A 81 -51.07 -18.57 -14.80
CA GLY A 81 -50.28 -19.68 -14.28
C GLY A 81 -48.79 -19.59 -14.65
N ILE A 82 -48.48 -18.89 -15.76
CA ILE A 82 -47.13 -18.74 -16.29
C ILE A 82 -46.43 -17.54 -15.64
N ILE A 83 -45.27 -17.79 -15.04
CA ILE A 83 -44.41 -16.76 -14.44
C ILE A 83 -43.22 -16.50 -15.37
N HIS A 84 -43.07 -15.27 -15.86
CA HIS A 84 -41.92 -14.84 -16.64
C HIS A 84 -40.88 -14.14 -15.78
N ARG A 85 -41.32 -13.24 -14.90
CA ARG A 85 -40.42 -12.41 -14.08
C ARG A 85 -40.89 -12.33 -12.64
N VAL A 86 -39.92 -12.14 -11.75
CA VAL A 86 -40.12 -11.86 -10.35
C VAL A 86 -39.69 -10.42 -10.10
N ARG A 87 -40.57 -9.64 -9.49
CA ARG A 87 -40.36 -8.24 -9.12
C ARG A 87 -40.35 -8.10 -7.61
N VAL A 88 -39.29 -7.54 -7.05
CA VAL A 88 -39.18 -7.17 -5.64
C VAL A 88 -39.22 -5.66 -5.55
N LYS A 89 -40.26 -5.13 -4.88
CA LYS A 89 -40.33 -3.71 -4.58
C LYS A 89 -39.23 -3.33 -3.60
N ARG A 90 -38.68 -2.13 -3.74
CA ARG A 90 -37.60 -1.68 -2.88
C ARG A 90 -37.95 -1.61 -1.40
N GLU A 91 -39.18 -1.23 -1.08
CA GLU A 91 -39.71 -1.23 0.29
C GLU A 91 -39.67 -2.63 0.94
N GLN A 92 -39.66 -3.69 0.13
CA GLN A 92 -39.59 -5.08 0.57
C GLN A 92 -38.16 -5.60 0.71
N GLU A 93 -37.14 -4.78 0.45
CA GLU A 93 -35.72 -5.16 0.60
C GLU A 93 -35.45 -5.69 2.00
N SER A 94 -35.81 -4.93 3.05
CA SER A 94 -35.55 -5.37 4.43
C SER A 94 -36.27 -6.69 4.75
N VAL A 95 -37.50 -6.87 4.25
CA VAL A 95 -38.30 -8.07 4.52
C VAL A 95 -37.69 -9.31 3.83
N LEU A 96 -37.22 -9.15 2.59
CA LEU A 96 -36.53 -10.21 1.85
C LEU A 96 -35.30 -10.68 2.61
N PHE A 97 -34.45 -9.73 3.04
CA PHE A 97 -33.19 -10.06 3.71
C PHE A 97 -33.38 -10.61 5.12
N THR A 98 -34.39 -10.14 5.86
CA THR A 98 -34.79 -10.77 7.14
C THR A 98 -35.19 -12.24 6.95
N ARG A 99 -35.90 -12.56 5.86
CA ARG A 99 -36.38 -13.93 5.61
C ARG A 99 -35.26 -14.91 5.24
N ILE A 100 -34.22 -14.44 4.56
CA ILE A 100 -33.02 -15.26 4.25
C ILE A 100 -31.95 -15.21 5.35
N GLY A 101 -32.23 -14.55 6.49
CA GLY A 101 -31.30 -14.46 7.62
C GLY A 101 -30.08 -13.57 7.38
N GLY A 102 -30.15 -12.62 6.44
CA GLY A 102 -29.04 -11.76 6.04
C GLY A 102 -29.26 -10.27 6.35
N ARG A 103 -28.20 -9.47 6.16
CA ARG A 103 -28.29 -8.00 6.13
C ARG A 103 -28.59 -7.54 4.72
N SER A 104 -29.59 -6.69 4.57
CA SER A 104 -29.90 -6.04 3.29
C SER A 104 -28.77 -5.11 2.83
N PRO A 105 -28.64 -4.83 1.52
CA PRO A 105 -27.68 -3.87 1.01
C PRO A 105 -27.78 -2.49 1.67
N SER A 106 -28.99 -2.01 1.96
CA SER A 106 -29.18 -0.75 2.69
C SER A 106 -28.69 -0.82 4.12
N GLN A 107 -28.92 -1.93 4.83
CA GLN A 107 -28.36 -2.15 6.17
C GLN A 107 -26.84 -2.28 6.14
N GLN A 108 -26.26 -2.92 5.11
CA GLN A 108 -24.80 -3.03 4.97
C GLN A 108 -24.15 -1.66 4.74
N ARG A 109 -24.73 -0.83 3.86
CA ARG A 109 -24.28 0.56 3.64
C ARG A 109 -24.40 1.40 4.90
N GLN A 110 -25.52 1.26 5.63
CA GLN A 110 -25.72 1.95 6.90
C GLN A 110 -24.66 1.53 7.93
N ALA A 111 -24.43 0.22 8.12
CA ALA A 111 -23.43 -0.29 9.05
C ALA A 111 -22.01 0.20 8.72
N LEU A 112 -21.64 0.25 7.43
CA LEU A 112 -20.35 0.79 7.00
C LEU A 112 -20.26 2.31 7.26
N SER A 113 -21.32 3.07 6.97
CA SER A 113 -21.41 4.48 7.34
C SER A 113 -21.29 4.69 8.84
N ASP A 114 -21.93 3.85 9.65
CA ASP A 114 -21.86 3.93 11.11
C ASP A 114 -20.44 3.67 11.60
N GLN A 115 -19.70 2.74 10.99
CA GLN A 115 -18.29 2.48 11.29
C GLN A 115 -17.41 3.72 11.08
N PHE A 116 -17.57 4.42 9.94
CA PHE A 116 -16.90 5.72 9.73
C PHE A 116 -17.43 6.82 10.67
N GLY A 117 -18.68 6.70 11.12
CA GLY A 117 -19.28 7.58 12.12
C GLY A 117 -18.66 7.45 13.50
N VAL A 118 -18.41 6.21 13.94
CA VAL A 118 -17.64 5.93 15.15
C VAL A 118 -16.23 6.48 14.99
N ALA A 119 -15.57 6.26 13.85
CA ALA A 119 -14.23 6.77 13.60
C ALA A 119 -14.11 8.30 13.66
N ALA A 120 -15.17 9.04 13.30
CA ALA A 120 -15.20 10.50 13.44
C ALA A 120 -15.07 10.98 14.90
N SER A 121 -15.37 10.12 15.89
CA SER A 121 -15.20 10.43 17.31
C SER A 121 -13.78 10.17 17.84
N TYR A 122 -12.91 9.53 17.04
CA TYR A 122 -11.55 9.22 17.46
C TYR A 122 -10.71 10.48 17.65
N VAL A 123 -9.90 10.48 18.71
CA VAL A 123 -9.00 11.60 19.03
C VAL A 123 -7.83 11.58 18.05
N VAL A 124 -7.66 12.68 17.31
CA VAL A 124 -6.52 12.94 16.42
C VAL A 124 -5.79 14.21 16.87
N PRO A 125 -4.51 14.40 16.51
CA PRO A 125 -3.81 15.66 16.77
C PRO A 125 -4.57 16.86 16.19
N GLU A 126 -4.56 18.00 16.91
CA GLU A 126 -5.40 19.16 16.56
C GLU A 126 -5.19 19.65 15.12
N ARG A 127 -3.94 19.58 14.62
CA ARG A 127 -3.59 19.95 13.24
C ARG A 127 -4.33 19.14 12.16
N TRP A 128 -4.84 17.96 12.49
CA TRP A 128 -5.55 17.06 11.59
C TRP A 128 -7.04 16.97 11.86
N ARG A 129 -7.55 17.60 12.92
CA ARG A 129 -8.93 17.41 13.39
C ARG A 129 -9.97 17.76 12.33
N VAL A 130 -9.78 18.88 11.64
CA VAL A 130 -10.71 19.34 10.60
C VAL A 130 -10.71 18.38 9.39
N GLN A 131 -9.52 17.98 8.94
CA GLN A 131 -9.38 17.09 7.79
C GLN A 131 -9.90 15.68 8.10
N TRP A 132 -9.64 15.16 9.30
CA TRP A 132 -10.17 13.87 9.77
C TRP A 132 -11.70 13.85 9.76
N LEU A 133 -12.35 14.85 10.37
CA LEU A 133 -13.81 14.92 10.41
C LEU A 133 -14.41 15.04 9.00
N SER A 134 -13.82 15.86 8.14
CA SER A 134 -14.23 16.01 6.75
C SER A 134 -14.09 14.71 5.96
N TRP A 135 -12.95 14.02 6.12
CA TRP A 135 -12.68 12.73 5.48
C TRP A 135 -13.66 11.65 5.95
N CYS A 136 -13.90 11.53 7.25
CA CYS A 136 -14.91 10.60 7.79
C CYS A 136 -16.30 10.92 7.22
N ALA A 137 -16.73 12.18 7.21
CA ALA A 137 -18.02 12.58 6.65
C ALA A 137 -18.14 12.23 5.16
N SER A 138 -17.07 12.42 4.39
CA SER A 138 -17.00 12.03 2.98
C SER A 138 -17.12 10.52 2.79
N LYS A 139 -16.40 9.71 3.58
CA LYS A 139 -16.49 8.23 3.52
C LYS A 139 -17.87 7.72 3.96
N ARG A 140 -18.50 8.36 4.95
CA ARG A 140 -19.89 8.07 5.34
C ARG A 140 -20.86 8.28 4.20
N LYS A 141 -20.78 9.45 3.54
CA LYS A 141 -21.62 9.78 2.39
C LYS A 141 -21.41 8.76 1.26
N ALA A 142 -20.16 8.46 0.92
CA ALA A 142 -19.83 7.47 -0.10
C ALA A 142 -20.39 6.08 0.24
N ALA A 143 -20.29 5.64 1.51
CA ALA A 143 -20.85 4.37 1.97
C ALA A 143 -22.37 4.31 1.80
N LEU A 144 -23.10 5.35 2.20
CA LEU A 144 -24.56 5.44 2.05
C LEU A 144 -24.99 5.43 0.57
N GLU A 145 -24.22 6.12 -0.28
CA GLU A 145 -24.41 6.21 -1.73
C GLU A 145 -23.98 4.95 -2.50
N GLY A 146 -23.39 3.96 -1.82
CA GLY A 146 -22.87 2.74 -2.46
C GLY A 146 -21.70 3.01 -3.41
N LEU A 147 -21.00 4.13 -3.20
CA LEU A 147 -19.80 4.51 -3.93
C LEU A 147 -18.58 3.76 -3.38
N ALA A 148 -17.48 3.79 -4.13
CA ALA A 148 -16.24 3.18 -3.70
C ALA A 148 -15.68 3.91 -2.47
N VAL A 149 -15.45 3.16 -1.39
CA VAL A 149 -14.80 3.63 -0.16
C VAL A 149 -13.35 3.14 -0.05
N GLY A 150 -12.78 2.66 -1.15
CA GLY A 150 -11.44 2.09 -1.20
C GLY A 150 -10.42 2.97 -0.45
N PRO A 151 -9.41 2.35 0.19
CA PRO A 151 -9.08 0.92 0.20
C PRO A 151 -9.82 0.06 1.26
N PHE A 152 -10.96 0.52 1.80
CA PHE A 152 -11.81 -0.28 2.69
C PHE A 152 -12.70 -1.26 1.93
N ASP A 153 -13.16 -2.31 2.62
CA ASP A 153 -14.20 -3.20 2.11
C ASP A 153 -15.53 -2.45 1.97
N LYS A 154 -16.36 -2.89 1.02
CA LYS A 154 -17.71 -2.32 0.79
C LYS A 154 -18.74 -2.67 1.87
N VAL A 155 -18.34 -3.48 2.85
CA VAL A 155 -19.14 -3.86 4.01
C VAL A 155 -18.36 -3.54 5.28
N ALA A 156 -19.06 -3.32 6.39
CA ALA A 156 -18.41 -3.15 7.68
C ALA A 156 -17.72 -4.46 8.10
N THR A 157 -16.42 -4.40 8.35
CA THR A 157 -15.58 -5.54 8.76
C THR A 157 -14.68 -5.15 9.94
N ASP A 158 -14.23 -6.13 10.70
CA ASP A 158 -13.26 -5.93 11.78
C ASP A 158 -11.93 -5.40 11.22
N GLU A 159 -11.56 -5.76 9.98
CA GLU A 159 -10.37 -5.22 9.31
C GLU A 159 -10.53 -3.71 9.01
N ASN A 160 -11.70 -3.27 8.55
CA ASN A 160 -11.97 -1.85 8.39
C ASN A 160 -11.85 -1.12 9.74
N GLU A 161 -12.37 -1.71 10.81
CA GLU A 161 -12.31 -1.14 12.16
C GLU A 161 -10.88 -1.01 12.65
N GLU A 162 -10.09 -2.08 12.52
CA GLU A 162 -8.67 -2.10 12.87
C GLU A 162 -7.92 -0.97 12.17
N VAL A 163 -8.09 -0.84 10.85
CA VAL A 163 -7.43 0.21 10.06
C VAL A 163 -7.88 1.60 10.52
N LEU A 164 -9.17 1.81 10.77
CA LEU A 164 -9.70 3.09 11.27
C LEU A 164 -9.15 3.43 12.66
N LEU A 165 -8.93 2.44 13.53
CA LEU A 165 -8.32 2.62 14.85
C LEU A 165 -6.81 2.92 14.77
N LEU A 166 -6.13 2.44 13.73
CA LEU A 166 -4.70 2.68 13.54
C LEU A 166 -4.40 4.09 13.02
N LEU A 167 -5.23 4.64 12.13
CA LEU A 167 -4.95 5.94 11.49
C LEU A 167 -4.72 7.08 12.50
N PRO A 168 -5.55 7.30 13.55
CA PRO A 168 -5.29 8.32 14.55
C PRO A 168 -3.96 8.14 15.29
N LYS A 169 -3.61 6.88 15.62
CA LYS A 169 -2.35 6.55 16.30
C LYS A 169 -1.14 6.85 15.43
N LEU A 170 -1.24 6.59 14.12
CA LEU A 170 -0.19 6.93 13.15
C LEU A 170 -0.07 8.44 12.96
N LEU A 171 -1.19 9.18 12.88
CA LEU A 171 -1.18 10.64 12.77
C LEU A 171 -0.58 11.33 14.00
N ALA A 172 -0.73 10.71 15.16
CA ALA A 172 -0.16 11.12 16.43
C ALA A 172 1.27 10.60 16.68
N TRP A 173 1.82 9.77 15.79
CA TRP A 173 3.18 9.26 15.96
C TRP A 173 4.20 10.39 15.81
N GLU A 174 5.08 10.51 16.79
CA GLU A 174 6.16 11.51 16.81
C GLU A 174 7.50 10.82 17.01
N GLY A 175 8.51 11.28 16.27
CA GLY A 175 9.87 10.75 16.33
C GLY A 175 10.13 9.59 15.37
N GLU A 176 11.41 9.22 15.26
CA GLU A 176 11.83 8.15 14.37
C GLU A 176 11.75 6.78 15.07
N SER A 177 11.22 5.78 14.40
CA SER A 177 11.16 4.40 14.92
C SER A 177 11.08 3.37 13.80
N LEU A 178 11.48 2.14 14.11
CA LEU A 178 11.42 1.05 13.14
C LEU A 178 10.01 0.47 13.04
N VAL A 179 9.55 0.19 11.81
CA VAL A 179 8.18 -0.25 11.51
C VAL A 179 7.76 -1.45 12.34
N ARG A 180 8.66 -2.42 12.56
CA ARG A 180 8.36 -3.61 13.36
C ARG A 180 8.13 -3.30 14.83
N PHE A 181 8.89 -2.35 15.39
CA PHE A 181 8.69 -1.89 16.76
C PHE A 181 7.35 -1.17 16.87
N VAL A 182 7.07 -0.23 15.95
CA VAL A 182 5.79 0.49 15.93
C VAL A 182 4.62 -0.47 15.74
N SER A 183 4.78 -1.50 14.90
CA SER A 183 3.77 -2.53 14.68
C SER A 183 3.48 -3.34 15.95
N CYS A 184 4.50 -3.69 16.73
CA CYS A 184 4.30 -4.28 18.06
C CYS A 184 3.53 -3.34 19.00
N VAL A 185 3.91 -2.06 19.04
CA VAL A 185 3.30 -1.07 19.95
C VAL A 185 1.84 -0.81 19.59
N LEU A 186 1.52 -0.68 18.30
CA LEU A 186 0.18 -0.28 17.85
C LEU A 186 -0.76 -1.47 17.64
N CYS A 187 -0.24 -2.63 17.23
CA CYS A 187 -1.02 -3.79 16.79
C CYS A 187 -0.77 -5.06 17.63
N GLY A 188 0.21 -5.08 18.52
CA GLY A 188 0.63 -6.31 19.22
C GLY A 188 1.27 -7.37 18.30
N ASN A 189 1.55 -7.01 17.04
CA ASN A 189 2.09 -7.91 16.02
C ASN A 189 3.17 -7.18 15.22
N SER A 190 4.37 -7.75 15.15
CA SER A 190 5.55 -7.10 14.53
C SER A 190 5.48 -6.92 13.01
N LYS A 191 4.57 -7.62 12.32
CA LYS A 191 4.45 -7.58 10.85
C LYS A 191 3.19 -6.88 10.36
N ARG A 192 2.22 -6.62 11.23
CA ARG A 192 0.90 -6.12 10.82
C ARG A 192 0.96 -4.82 10.02
N LEU A 193 1.77 -3.85 10.44
CA LEU A 193 1.96 -2.62 9.66
C LEU A 193 2.64 -2.89 8.32
N GLU A 194 3.62 -3.80 8.25
CA GLU A 194 4.27 -4.19 6.98
C GLU A 194 3.27 -4.86 6.01
N GLU A 195 2.32 -5.65 6.50
CA GLU A 195 1.24 -6.23 5.68
C GLU A 195 0.30 -5.17 5.12
N LEU A 196 -0.02 -4.15 5.94
CA LEU A 196 -0.86 -3.02 5.55
C LEU A 196 -0.08 -1.98 4.70
N THR A 197 1.25 -2.05 4.68
CA THR A 197 2.14 -1.19 3.90
C THR A 197 3.09 -1.99 3.03
N THR A 198 2.76 -2.17 1.75
CA THR A 198 3.73 -2.66 0.77
C THR A 198 4.77 -1.58 0.46
N ARG A 199 6.03 -1.98 0.29
CA ARG A 199 7.07 -1.09 -0.23
C ARG A 199 6.77 -0.80 -1.69
N ASP A 200 6.75 0.48 -2.06
CA ASP A 200 6.65 0.85 -3.47
C ASP A 200 7.89 0.34 -4.20
N LYS A 201 7.70 -0.29 -5.36
CA LYS A 201 8.79 -0.93 -6.11
C LYS A 201 9.53 0.06 -7.03
N GLU A 202 8.82 1.07 -7.52
CA GLU A 202 9.30 1.97 -8.57
C GLU A 202 8.83 3.41 -8.31
N GLY A 203 9.49 4.36 -8.96
CA GLY A 203 9.18 5.79 -8.89
C GLY A 203 9.78 6.51 -7.66
N PRO A 204 9.41 7.77 -7.42
CA PRO A 204 10.03 8.63 -6.40
C PRO A 204 9.77 8.16 -4.96
N HIS A 205 8.85 7.20 -4.78
CA HIS A 205 8.52 6.58 -3.50
C HIS A 205 9.10 5.17 -3.35
N ALA A 206 9.93 4.70 -4.29
CA ALA A 206 10.52 3.36 -4.23
C ALA A 206 11.20 3.09 -2.88
N GLY A 207 10.89 1.94 -2.28
CA GLY A 207 11.35 1.52 -0.96
C GLY A 207 10.65 2.15 0.24
N GLN A 208 9.69 3.07 0.05
CA GLN A 208 8.90 3.69 1.11
C GLN A 208 7.68 2.84 1.50
N LEU A 209 7.28 2.92 2.77
CA LEU A 209 6.15 2.15 3.33
C LEU A 209 4.82 2.86 3.04
N ARG A 210 4.27 2.65 1.84
CA ARG A 210 3.01 3.27 1.39
C ARG A 210 1.84 2.31 1.53
N GLY A 211 1.60 1.42 0.57
CA GLY A 211 0.50 0.44 0.60
C GLY A 211 -0.88 1.03 0.96
N LYS A 212 -1.68 0.29 1.76
CA LYS A 212 -3.03 0.68 2.19
C LYS A 212 -2.98 1.90 3.13
N LEU A 213 -2.12 1.89 4.15
CA LEU A 213 -2.07 2.98 5.14
C LEU A 213 -1.53 4.29 4.56
N GLY A 214 -0.52 4.25 3.70
CA GLY A 214 0.02 5.45 3.05
C GLY A 214 -1.02 6.19 2.21
N ARG A 215 -1.80 5.47 1.40
CA ARG A 215 -2.92 6.05 0.62
C ARG A 215 -3.98 6.69 1.52
N LEU A 216 -4.32 6.03 2.63
CA LEU A 216 -5.28 6.56 3.60
C LEU A 216 -4.76 7.82 4.30
N LEU A 217 -3.51 7.82 4.72
CA LEU A 217 -2.86 8.99 5.32
C LEU A 217 -2.78 10.14 4.32
N GLU A 218 -2.51 9.85 3.05
CA GLU A 218 -2.48 10.85 1.98
C GLU A 218 -3.84 11.51 1.77
N GLU A 219 -4.90 10.71 1.68
CA GLU A 219 -6.27 11.19 1.59
C GLU A 219 -6.68 12.04 2.80
N VAL A 220 -6.40 11.55 4.02
CA VAL A 220 -6.78 12.24 5.26
C VAL A 220 -6.03 13.56 5.41
N THR A 221 -4.74 13.60 5.07
CA THR A 221 -3.88 14.77 5.32
C THR A 221 -3.83 15.75 4.15
N GLY A 222 -4.54 15.46 3.05
CA GLY A 222 -4.48 16.26 1.82
C GLY A 222 -3.08 16.25 1.19
N GLY A 223 -2.38 15.11 1.25
CA GLY A 223 -1.07 14.94 0.62
C GLY A 223 0.14 15.31 1.47
N GLN A 224 -0.05 15.73 2.72
CA GLN A 224 1.06 16.09 3.62
C GLN A 224 1.81 14.88 4.16
N VAL A 225 1.10 13.76 4.40
CA VAL A 225 1.68 12.47 4.78
C VAL A 225 1.31 11.46 3.72
N ARG A 226 2.29 10.94 2.98
CA ARG A 226 2.06 10.04 1.84
C ARG A 226 2.46 8.61 2.15
N CYS A 227 3.36 8.43 3.13
CA CYS A 227 3.85 7.13 3.57
C CYS A 227 4.21 7.16 5.06
N LEU A 228 4.46 5.99 5.65
CA LEU A 228 4.89 5.91 7.05
C LEU A 228 6.24 6.59 7.30
N ASN A 229 7.11 6.68 6.27
CA ASN A 229 8.40 7.36 6.40
C ASN A 229 8.26 8.87 6.67
N ASP A 230 7.17 9.51 6.22
CA ASP A 230 6.92 10.94 6.40
C ASP A 230 6.65 11.30 7.87
N ILE A 231 6.10 10.35 8.62
CA ILE A 231 5.87 10.44 10.07
C ILE A 231 6.97 9.77 10.90
N GLY A 232 8.11 9.44 10.30
CA GLY A 232 9.28 8.92 11.01
C GLY A 232 9.29 7.41 11.25
N ILE A 233 8.33 6.66 10.72
CA ILE A 233 8.30 5.20 10.83
C ILE A 233 9.06 4.59 9.64
N LEU A 234 10.14 3.89 9.91
CA LEU A 234 11.12 3.47 8.91
C LEU A 234 11.28 1.94 8.88
N HIS A 235 11.57 1.37 7.72
CA HIS A 235 11.92 -0.05 7.66
C HIS A 235 13.30 -0.34 8.28
N ASN A 236 14.26 0.54 8.05
CA ASN A 236 15.63 0.46 8.57
C ASN A 236 16.04 1.82 9.15
N PRO A 237 17.01 1.84 10.10
CA PRO A 237 17.63 3.10 10.53
C PRO A 237 18.14 3.89 9.33
N ARG A 238 18.06 5.22 9.38
CA ARG A 238 18.64 6.05 8.33
C ARG A 238 20.16 5.97 8.43
N SER A 239 20.80 5.39 7.43
CA SER A 239 22.25 5.28 7.33
C SER A 239 22.74 5.61 5.93
N VAL A 240 23.98 6.01 5.82
CA VAL A 240 24.73 6.09 4.56
C VAL A 240 25.77 4.97 4.53
N LEU A 241 25.85 4.24 3.43
CA LEU A 241 26.90 3.25 3.19
C LEU A 241 28.07 3.95 2.51
N LEU A 242 29.27 3.87 3.07
CA LEU A 242 30.45 4.56 2.57
C LEU A 242 31.75 3.79 2.81
N HIS A 243 32.79 4.18 2.09
CA HIS A 243 34.16 3.68 2.24
C HIS A 243 35.16 4.74 1.79
N GLY A 244 36.35 4.78 2.39
CA GLY A 244 37.41 5.72 2.03
C GLY A 244 37.77 6.69 3.16
N PRO A 245 38.62 7.70 2.87
CA PRO A 245 39.25 8.51 3.91
C PRO A 245 38.27 9.54 4.47
N LEU A 246 37.64 9.19 5.58
CA LEU A 246 36.72 10.07 6.31
C LEU A 246 37.01 9.99 7.80
N VAL A 247 37.02 11.14 8.46
CA VAL A 247 37.23 11.27 9.89
C VAL A 247 36.03 12.00 10.49
N LEU A 248 35.47 11.42 11.55
CA LEU A 248 34.45 12.06 12.36
C LEU A 248 35.01 12.38 13.73
N GLU A 249 34.92 13.65 14.13
CA GLU A 249 35.33 14.11 15.45
C GLU A 249 34.10 14.25 16.34
N PHE A 250 34.20 13.69 17.55
CA PHE A 250 33.23 13.82 18.63
C PHE A 250 33.94 14.40 19.84
N GLY A 251 33.19 14.92 20.83
CA GLY A 251 33.78 15.63 21.97
C GLY A 251 34.82 14.82 22.76
N GLU A 252 34.68 13.49 22.83
CA GLU A 252 35.58 12.61 23.57
C GLU A 252 36.38 11.64 22.68
N GLY A 253 36.33 11.79 21.34
CA GLY A 253 37.02 10.84 20.48
C GLY A 253 36.93 11.11 19.00
N ARG A 254 37.79 10.42 18.25
CA ARG A 254 37.87 10.48 16.80
C ARG A 254 37.59 9.10 16.22
N LEU A 255 36.71 9.05 15.22
CA LEU A 255 36.48 7.86 14.41
C LEU A 255 37.13 8.08 13.05
N ASP A 256 38.25 7.40 12.81
CA ASP A 256 38.98 7.43 11.54
C ASP A 256 38.60 6.23 10.68
N LEU A 257 37.81 6.45 9.63
CA LEU A 257 37.32 5.40 8.76
C LEU A 257 38.37 4.90 7.77
N ASN A 258 39.48 5.64 7.60
CA ASN A 258 40.59 5.19 6.75
C ASN A 258 41.30 3.95 7.31
N LEU A 259 41.06 3.62 8.58
CA LEU A 259 41.60 2.42 9.23
C LEU A 259 40.81 1.14 8.91
N LEU A 260 39.68 1.25 8.21
CA LEU A 260 38.80 0.13 7.93
C LEU A 260 39.05 -0.45 6.53
N GLU A 261 39.17 -1.77 6.45
CA GLU A 261 39.33 -2.47 5.16
C GLU A 261 38.02 -2.65 4.42
N SER A 262 36.88 -2.59 5.12
CA SER A 262 35.55 -2.84 4.56
C SER A 262 34.66 -1.61 4.67
N PRO A 263 33.70 -1.42 3.74
CA PRO A 263 32.70 -0.37 3.84
C PRO A 263 31.89 -0.44 5.14
N ILE A 264 31.38 0.71 5.57
CA ILE A 264 30.53 0.80 6.75
C ILE A 264 29.22 1.54 6.47
N ARG A 265 28.19 1.21 7.27
CA ARG A 265 26.97 2.01 7.36
C ARG A 265 27.06 2.95 8.55
N LEU A 266 27.07 4.25 8.27
CA LEU A 266 27.08 5.30 9.28
C LEU A 266 25.66 5.84 9.49
N GLY A 267 25.17 5.81 10.72
CA GLY A 267 23.83 6.28 11.09
C GLY A 267 23.70 7.80 10.97
N LEU A 268 22.52 8.29 10.58
CA LEU A 268 22.21 9.73 10.49
C LEU A 268 22.47 10.45 11.82
N LEU A 269 22.17 9.81 12.96
CA LEU A 269 22.40 10.39 14.27
C LEU A 269 23.88 10.68 14.52
N ASP A 270 24.77 9.77 14.12
CA ASP A 270 26.21 9.95 14.27
C ASP A 270 26.75 11.01 13.32
N VAL A 271 26.26 11.04 12.07
CA VAL A 271 26.56 12.13 11.12
C VAL A 271 26.16 13.49 11.69
N LYS A 272 25.01 13.59 12.36
CA LYS A 272 24.55 14.85 12.98
C LYS A 272 25.32 15.21 14.25
N ARG A 273 25.65 14.22 15.08
CA ARG A 273 26.32 14.40 16.38
C ARG A 273 27.80 14.73 16.25
N ALA A 274 28.45 14.33 15.17
CA ALA A 274 29.85 14.67 14.93
C ALA A 274 30.05 16.20 15.01
N GLN A 275 31.06 16.66 15.73
CA GLN A 275 31.39 18.07 15.84
C GLN A 275 32.07 18.57 14.58
N ALA A 276 32.96 17.75 14.01
CA ALA A 276 33.58 17.97 12.71
C ALA A 276 33.56 16.68 11.87
N ILE A 277 33.50 16.86 10.55
CA ILE A 277 33.67 15.79 9.57
C ILE A 277 34.72 16.29 8.58
N SER A 278 35.77 15.52 8.37
CA SER A 278 36.86 15.86 7.45
C SER A 278 37.26 14.66 6.60
N SER A 279 37.88 14.93 5.47
CA SER A 279 38.32 13.92 4.50
C SER A 279 39.58 14.43 3.84
N THR A 280 40.54 13.52 3.61
CA THR A 280 41.75 13.82 2.82
C THR A 280 41.55 13.51 1.33
N ALA A 281 40.43 12.90 0.93
CA ALA A 281 40.12 12.71 -0.48
C ALA A 281 39.80 14.05 -1.17
N ASP A 282 40.38 14.24 -2.35
CA ASP A 282 40.00 15.35 -3.26
C ASP A 282 38.68 15.09 -3.99
N LYS A 283 38.26 13.82 -4.03
CA LYS A 283 37.09 13.36 -4.80
C LYS A 283 36.15 12.52 -3.95
N CYS A 284 34.86 12.75 -4.12
CA CYS A 284 33.79 11.87 -3.68
C CYS A 284 33.07 11.27 -4.88
N LEU A 285 32.93 9.95 -4.90
CA LEU A 285 32.18 9.23 -5.91
C LEU A 285 30.93 8.62 -5.27
N THR A 286 29.76 9.07 -5.71
CA THR A 286 28.50 8.39 -5.41
C THR A 286 28.29 7.24 -6.39
N VAL A 287 27.93 6.07 -5.89
CA VAL A 287 27.75 4.84 -6.67
C VAL A 287 26.33 4.33 -6.46
N GLU A 288 25.58 4.17 -7.54
CA GLU A 288 24.17 3.75 -7.48
C GLU A 288 24.00 2.31 -6.95
N ASN A 289 24.71 1.37 -7.57
CA ASN A 289 24.57 -0.06 -7.28
C ASN A 289 25.46 -0.49 -6.09
N GLU A 290 24.86 -1.16 -5.09
CA GLU A 290 25.57 -1.64 -3.89
C GLU A 290 26.64 -2.70 -4.21
N THR A 291 26.39 -3.59 -5.17
CA THR A 291 27.36 -4.61 -5.62
C THR A 291 28.59 -3.94 -6.23
N THR A 292 28.38 -3.02 -7.18
CA THR A 292 29.46 -2.26 -7.83
C THR A 292 30.23 -1.43 -6.81
N PHE A 293 29.55 -0.81 -5.85
CA PHE A 293 30.18 -0.09 -4.76
C PHE A 293 31.13 -0.98 -3.94
N HIS A 294 30.70 -2.21 -3.59
CA HIS A 294 31.53 -3.14 -2.83
C HIS A 294 32.78 -3.57 -3.61
N GLU A 295 32.68 -3.79 -4.92
CA GLU A 295 33.87 -4.09 -5.75
C GLU A 295 34.82 -2.90 -5.87
N LEU A 296 34.30 -1.68 -6.04
CA LEU A 296 35.12 -0.47 -6.07
C LEU A 296 35.82 -0.20 -4.74
N ALA A 297 35.17 -0.49 -3.61
CA ALA A 297 35.75 -0.30 -2.29
C ALA A 297 37.04 -1.12 -2.09
N LYS A 298 37.10 -2.34 -2.64
CA LYS A 298 38.28 -3.22 -2.57
C LYS A 298 39.53 -2.65 -3.25
N LEU A 299 39.37 -1.64 -4.11
CA LEU A 299 40.49 -1.02 -4.81
C LEU A 299 41.29 -0.06 -3.92
N HIS A 300 40.75 0.35 -2.77
CA HIS A 300 41.37 1.32 -1.85
C HIS A 300 41.97 2.55 -2.57
N SER A 301 41.22 3.11 -3.52
CA SER A 301 41.72 4.14 -4.46
C SER A 301 41.99 5.51 -3.82
N GLY A 302 41.75 5.68 -2.52
CA GLY A 302 41.83 6.97 -1.83
C GLY A 302 40.67 7.92 -2.14
N VAL A 303 39.70 7.52 -2.98
CA VAL A 303 38.46 8.26 -3.24
C VAL A 303 37.45 7.97 -2.12
N LEU A 304 36.71 8.99 -1.69
CA LEU A 304 35.56 8.77 -0.79
C LEU A 304 34.39 8.20 -1.60
N LEU A 305 34.02 6.95 -1.33
CA LEU A 305 32.90 6.27 -1.96
C LEU A 305 31.65 6.39 -1.09
N ILE A 306 30.51 6.70 -1.72
CA ILE A 306 29.19 6.70 -1.06
C ILE A 306 28.23 5.87 -1.93
N CYS A 307 27.64 4.81 -1.37
CA CYS A 307 26.59 4.07 -2.06
C CYS A 307 25.24 4.77 -1.87
N THR A 308 24.58 5.11 -2.99
CA THR A 308 23.25 5.71 -2.98
C THR A 308 22.58 5.58 -4.34
N SER A 309 21.34 5.09 -4.36
CA SER A 309 20.37 5.43 -5.40
C SER A 309 19.81 6.84 -5.10
N TYR A 310 18.49 7.00 -4.96
CA TYR A 310 17.92 8.26 -4.49
C TYR A 310 18.45 8.63 -3.10
N PRO A 311 19.03 9.83 -2.92
CA PRO A 311 19.73 10.17 -1.69
C PRO A 311 18.79 10.27 -0.49
N GLY A 312 19.02 9.39 0.48
CA GLY A 312 18.37 9.42 1.79
C GLY A 312 18.86 10.58 2.66
N ARG A 313 18.18 10.87 3.77
CA ARG A 313 18.58 11.95 4.68
C ARG A 313 19.99 11.78 5.26
N ALA A 314 20.45 10.55 5.49
CA ALA A 314 21.80 10.28 5.97
C ALA A 314 22.86 10.67 4.93
N THR A 315 22.65 10.29 3.67
CA THR A 315 23.52 10.66 2.55
C THR A 315 23.60 12.17 2.39
N LEU A 316 22.47 12.87 2.40
CA LEU A 316 22.44 14.32 2.28
C LEU A 316 23.13 15.02 3.46
N ALA A 317 22.83 14.60 4.69
CA ALA A 317 23.47 15.17 5.88
C ALA A 317 24.99 14.97 5.87
N LEU A 318 25.47 13.82 5.37
CA LEU A 318 26.91 13.60 5.23
C LEU A 318 27.47 14.52 4.13
N MET A 319 26.87 14.51 2.94
CA MET A 319 27.34 15.30 1.80
C MET A 319 27.34 16.81 2.08
N GLU A 320 26.36 17.33 2.83
CA GLU A 320 26.34 18.74 3.24
C GLU A 320 27.54 19.13 4.10
N ARG A 321 28.07 18.18 4.88
CA ARG A 321 29.19 18.40 5.82
C ARG A 321 30.56 18.08 5.24
N LEU A 322 30.63 17.49 4.05
CA LEU A 322 31.90 17.28 3.35
C LEU A 322 32.52 18.61 2.89
N PRO A 323 33.85 18.67 2.69
CA PRO A 323 34.52 19.87 2.19
C PRO A 323 33.86 20.46 0.94
N LYS A 324 33.86 21.80 0.80
CA LYS A 324 33.19 22.48 -0.32
C LYS A 324 33.97 22.34 -1.62
N GLU A 325 35.28 22.22 -1.51
CA GLU A 325 36.26 22.15 -2.59
C GLU A 325 36.39 20.74 -3.17
N MET A 326 35.88 19.73 -2.47
CA MET A 326 35.87 18.33 -2.91
C MET A 326 35.08 18.19 -4.22
N GLN A 327 35.66 17.49 -5.20
CA GLN A 327 34.98 17.21 -6.46
C GLN A 327 33.99 16.07 -6.29
N PHE A 328 32.78 16.23 -6.81
CA PHE A 328 31.73 15.21 -6.72
C PHE A 328 31.45 14.61 -8.08
N TRP A 329 31.41 13.28 -8.09
CA TRP A 329 31.05 12.48 -9.25
C TRP A 329 29.91 11.52 -8.90
N HIS A 330 29.10 11.18 -9.90
CA HIS A 330 28.07 10.16 -9.77
C HIS A 330 28.25 9.08 -10.82
N PHE A 331 28.36 7.84 -10.36
CA PHE A 331 28.37 6.66 -11.20
C PHE A 331 27.03 5.94 -11.03
N GLY A 332 26.12 6.22 -11.96
CA GLY A 332 24.81 5.56 -12.10
C GLY A 332 24.68 4.86 -13.45
N ASP A 333 23.53 4.23 -13.69
CA ASP A 333 23.22 3.61 -14.97
C ASP A 333 22.92 4.66 -16.07
N SER A 334 23.16 4.29 -17.33
CA SER A 334 22.88 5.17 -18.49
C SER A 334 21.42 5.11 -18.96
N ASP A 335 20.48 5.03 -18.03
CA ASP A 335 19.04 4.99 -18.28
C ASP A 335 18.30 6.20 -17.67
N GLU A 336 16.98 6.27 -17.85
CA GLU A 336 16.18 7.40 -17.37
C GLU A 336 16.20 7.52 -15.82
N ALA A 337 16.28 6.39 -15.11
CA ALA A 337 16.31 6.37 -13.65
C ALA A 337 17.66 6.85 -13.10
N GLY A 338 18.79 6.40 -13.67
CA GLY A 338 20.12 6.85 -13.29
C GLY A 338 20.31 8.34 -13.51
N PHE A 339 19.84 8.88 -14.65
CA PHE A 339 19.84 10.32 -14.89
C PHE A 339 18.90 11.09 -13.94
N ASP A 340 17.78 10.51 -13.51
CA ASP A 340 16.91 11.14 -12.51
C ASP A 340 17.55 11.19 -11.13
N ILE A 341 18.22 10.10 -10.71
CA ILE A 341 18.99 10.06 -9.46
C ILE A 341 20.09 11.13 -9.47
N HIS A 342 20.84 11.26 -10.56
CA HIS A 342 21.85 12.31 -10.74
C HIS A 342 21.26 13.72 -10.58
N ARG A 343 20.13 13.98 -11.23
CA ARG A 343 19.38 15.24 -11.11
C ARG A 343 19.00 15.51 -9.66
N VAL A 344 18.39 14.53 -8.99
CA VAL A 344 17.96 14.63 -7.58
C VAL A 344 19.15 14.87 -6.64
N LEU A 345 20.29 14.20 -6.86
CA LEU A 345 21.52 14.42 -6.10
C LEU A 345 21.97 15.88 -6.19
N ARG A 346 22.02 16.45 -7.41
CA ARG A 346 22.40 17.86 -7.62
C ARG A 346 21.43 18.83 -6.95
N GLU A 347 20.13 18.63 -7.17
CA GLU A 347 19.09 19.49 -6.61
C GLU A 347 19.09 19.49 -5.08
N ARG A 348 19.19 18.31 -4.46
CA ARG A 348 19.04 18.16 -3.01
C ARG A 348 20.30 18.46 -2.23
N THR A 349 21.49 18.32 -2.83
CA THR A 349 22.75 18.66 -2.17
C THR A 349 23.24 20.08 -2.50
N ALA A 350 22.69 20.70 -3.55
CA ALA A 350 23.18 21.94 -4.15
C ALA A 350 24.68 21.89 -4.52
N ARG A 351 25.22 20.70 -4.82
CA ARG A 351 26.62 20.51 -5.25
C ARG A 351 26.70 20.34 -6.77
N ALA A 352 27.82 20.77 -7.34
CA ALA A 352 28.19 20.44 -8.71
C ALA A 352 28.67 18.98 -8.73
N ILE A 353 27.78 18.08 -9.15
CA ILE A 353 28.06 16.65 -9.26
C ILE A 353 28.13 16.29 -10.74
N GLU A 354 29.29 15.82 -11.20
CA GLU A 354 29.50 15.43 -12.59
C GLU A 354 29.10 13.96 -12.80
N PRO A 355 28.41 13.62 -13.91
CA PRO A 355 28.17 12.23 -14.24
C PRO A 355 29.48 11.56 -14.67
N LEU A 356 29.76 10.38 -14.14
CA LEU A 356 30.91 9.56 -14.50
C LEU A 356 30.42 8.37 -15.34
N HIS A 357 30.87 8.28 -16.59
CA HIS A 357 30.54 7.19 -17.52
C HIS A 357 29.03 7.00 -17.82
N MET A 358 28.20 8.02 -17.61
CA MET A 358 26.78 8.02 -17.99
C MET A 358 26.58 8.73 -19.34
N GLU A 359 26.02 8.04 -20.33
CA GLU A 359 25.82 8.55 -21.69
C GLU A 359 24.39 8.29 -22.18
N ARG A 360 23.64 9.36 -22.52
CA ARG A 360 22.28 9.22 -23.06
C ARG A 360 22.28 8.48 -24.40
N GLY A 361 21.40 7.49 -24.54
CA GLY A 361 21.21 6.75 -25.79
C GLY A 361 22.21 5.62 -26.04
N ARG A 362 23.13 5.38 -25.10
CA ARG A 362 23.94 4.16 -25.08
C ARG A 362 23.06 2.98 -24.64
N VAL A 363 23.25 1.79 -25.22
CA VAL A 363 22.62 0.57 -24.71
C VAL A 363 22.97 0.44 -23.22
N PRO A 364 22.01 0.14 -22.32
CA PRO A 364 22.26 0.07 -20.88
C PRO A 364 23.51 -0.76 -20.62
N PHE A 365 24.56 -0.09 -20.18
CA PHE A 365 25.74 -0.76 -19.66
C PHE A 365 25.35 -1.18 -18.26
N GLU A 366 25.01 -2.46 -18.06
CA GLU A 366 24.72 -2.98 -16.72
C GLU A 366 25.94 -2.74 -15.82
N GLN A 367 25.82 -1.81 -14.86
CA GLN A 367 26.87 -1.52 -13.88
C GLN A 367 27.39 -2.77 -13.16
N GLU A 368 26.54 -3.80 -13.03
CA GLU A 368 26.86 -5.08 -12.40
C GLU A 368 28.06 -5.77 -13.05
N ALA A 369 28.35 -5.47 -14.32
CA ALA A 369 29.49 -6.07 -14.99
C ALA A 369 30.81 -5.33 -14.74
N LEU A 370 30.83 -4.02 -14.44
CA LEU A 370 32.02 -3.15 -14.65
C LEU A 370 32.65 -3.33 -16.05
N GLY A 371 31.88 -3.89 -17.00
CA GLY A 371 32.36 -4.47 -18.25
C GLY A 371 32.89 -5.90 -18.07
N ARG A 372 32.85 -6.77 -19.08
CA ARG A 372 33.50 -8.09 -18.98
C ARG A 372 34.98 -7.89 -18.63
N PRO A 373 35.47 -8.37 -17.48
CA PRO A 373 36.86 -8.18 -17.15
C PRO A 373 37.75 -8.84 -18.21
N ALA A 374 38.65 -8.04 -18.80
CA ALA A 374 39.57 -8.50 -19.84
C ALA A 374 40.81 -9.22 -19.27
N LEU A 375 40.78 -9.65 -18.01
CA LEU A 375 41.88 -10.39 -17.41
C LEU A 375 41.85 -11.85 -17.89
N ALA A 376 43.00 -12.36 -18.32
CA ALA A 376 43.16 -13.75 -18.76
C ALA A 376 42.85 -14.79 -17.66
N CYS A 377 42.92 -14.37 -16.40
CA CYS A 377 42.42 -15.08 -15.22
C CYS A 377 41.88 -14.05 -14.22
N TRP A 378 40.72 -14.33 -13.61
CA TRP A 378 40.22 -13.52 -12.49
C TRP A 378 40.87 -14.03 -11.21
N PRO A 379 41.28 -13.19 -10.25
CA PRO A 379 41.96 -13.63 -9.02
C PRO A 379 41.14 -14.63 -8.18
N PHE A 380 39.81 -14.63 -8.34
CA PHE A 380 38.90 -15.59 -7.72
C PHE A 380 38.58 -16.82 -8.61
N TYR A 381 39.06 -16.84 -9.85
CA TYR A 381 38.85 -17.90 -10.84
C TYR A 381 40.18 -18.65 -11.07
N LYS A 382 40.43 -19.69 -10.27
CA LYS A 382 41.54 -20.62 -10.50
C LYS A 382 41.11 -21.65 -11.55
N LEU A 383 41.62 -21.51 -12.76
CA LEU A 383 41.69 -22.65 -13.68
C LEU A 383 42.67 -23.64 -13.08
N ASN A 384 42.17 -24.73 -12.49
CA ASN A 384 42.99 -25.90 -12.25
C ASN A 384 43.50 -26.36 -13.64
N ARG A 385 44.76 -26.04 -13.95
CA ARG A 385 45.46 -26.67 -15.04
C ARG A 385 46.12 -27.90 -14.46
N GLU A 386 45.55 -29.07 -14.75
CA GLU A 386 46.27 -30.35 -14.69
C GLU A 386 47.39 -30.38 -15.73
#